data_AF-X5MLT8-F1
#
_entry.id   AF-X5MLT8-F1
#
_cell.length_a   1.000
_cell.length_b   1.000
_cell.length_c   1.000
_cell.angle_alpha   90.00
_cell.angle_beta   90.00
_cell.angle_gamma   90.00
#
_symmetry.space_group_name_H-M   'P 1'
#
loop_
_entity.id
_entity.type
_entity.pdbx_description
1 polymer ?
#
loop_
_entity_poly.entity_id
_entity_poly.type
_entity_poly.pdbx_seq_one_letter_code
_entity_poly.pdbx_strand_id
1 'polypeptide(L)'
;MRTLAPYVRYLEWQGPDLVHRLWGSALTESAGVDLTGQDMLAYVAPERRDSRRNLFQGVGDHPCGCVMVVRTDSDLQFGQAFEMTFLPVSVGDGPPRLIGTLQWCKARDVLDPLSYHPQKQHLLAVENTAFIDVGAGTPDKSLLAGQ
;
A
#
# COMPACT_ATOMS: atom_id res chain seq x y z
N MET A 1 9.25 21.03 -11.17
CA MET A 1 8.29 20.12 -11.84
C MET A 1 7.46 19.46 -10.76
N ARG A 2 6.11 19.51 -10.81
CA ARG A 2 5.27 18.75 -9.87
C ARG A 2 5.09 17.36 -10.45
N THR A 3 5.74 16.35 -9.88
CA THR A 3 5.61 14.97 -10.32
C THR A 3 4.40 14.35 -9.65
N LEU A 4 3.42 13.90 -10.44
CA LEU A 4 2.28 13.13 -9.94
C LEU A 4 2.75 11.69 -9.70
N ALA A 5 2.55 11.17 -8.48
CA ALA A 5 2.79 9.75 -8.14
C ALA A 5 4.17 9.18 -8.60
N PRO A 6 5.30 9.73 -8.13
CA PRO A 6 6.64 9.28 -8.57
C PRO A 6 6.98 7.85 -8.15
N TYR A 7 6.29 7.31 -7.16
CA TYR A 7 6.53 5.98 -6.61
C TYR A 7 5.41 5.03 -7.01
N VAL A 8 5.67 4.16 -8.00
CA VAL A 8 4.69 3.24 -8.57
C VAL A 8 5.08 1.79 -8.28
N ARG A 9 4.08 0.96 -8.01
CA ARG A 9 4.21 -0.48 -7.82
C ARG A 9 3.03 -1.21 -8.46
N TYR A 10 3.23 -2.48 -8.79
CA TYR A 10 2.20 -3.35 -9.34
C TYR A 10 2.09 -4.60 -8.50
N LEU A 11 0.86 -5.00 -8.16
CA LEU A 11 0.57 -6.13 -7.30
C LEU A 11 -0.37 -7.11 -8.01
N GLU A 12 -0.19 -8.39 -7.72
CA GLU A 12 -1.01 -9.49 -8.24
C GLU A 12 -1.34 -10.44 -7.10
N TRP A 13 -2.59 -10.91 -7.05
CA TRP A 13 -2.97 -11.97 -6.12
C TRP A 13 -2.39 -13.31 -6.55
N GLN A 14 -1.74 -14.02 -5.61
CA GLN A 14 -1.25 -15.38 -5.78
C GLN A 14 -1.79 -16.24 -4.63
N GLY A 15 -2.94 -16.86 -4.86
CA GLY A 15 -3.68 -17.52 -3.79
C GLY A 15 -4.07 -16.50 -2.72
N PRO A 16 -3.68 -16.69 -1.45
CA PRO A 16 -3.96 -15.70 -0.41
C PRO A 16 -3.06 -14.47 -0.51
N ASP A 17 -1.89 -14.52 -1.15
CA ASP A 17 -0.86 -13.49 -1.00
C ASP A 17 -1.01 -12.36 -2.04
N LEU A 18 -0.66 -11.13 -1.65
CA LEU A 18 -0.71 -9.96 -2.54
C LEU A 18 0.72 -9.53 -2.90
N VAL A 19 1.22 -10.11 -3.99
CA VAL A 19 2.65 -10.10 -4.32
C VAL A 19 3.02 -8.89 -5.16
N HIS A 20 4.10 -8.20 -4.81
CA HIS A 20 4.70 -7.17 -5.65
C HIS A 20 5.29 -7.79 -6.93
N ARG A 21 4.69 -7.51 -8.08
CA ARG A 21 5.21 -7.95 -9.39
C ARG A 21 6.11 -6.91 -10.04
N LEU A 22 5.90 -5.64 -9.68
CA LEU A 22 6.78 -4.54 -10.05
C LEU A 22 6.95 -3.63 -8.84
N TRP A 23 8.20 -3.30 -8.54
CA TRP A 23 8.60 -2.28 -7.59
C TRP A 23 9.39 -1.21 -8.35
N GLY A 24 8.83 -0.01 -8.47
CA GLY A 24 9.42 1.03 -9.32
C GLY A 24 10.82 1.44 -8.86
N SER A 25 11.71 1.79 -9.79
CA SER A 25 13.11 2.13 -9.46
C SER A 25 13.22 3.28 -8.47
N ALA A 26 12.35 4.30 -8.57
CA ALA A 26 12.31 5.40 -7.62
C ALA A 26 11.99 4.93 -6.18
N LEU A 27 11.17 3.87 -6.03
CA LEU A 27 10.94 3.23 -4.73
C LEU A 27 12.20 2.50 -4.25
N THR A 28 12.87 1.75 -5.12
CA THR A 28 14.13 1.08 -4.79
C THR A 28 15.20 2.07 -4.34
N GLU A 29 15.38 3.16 -5.08
CA GLU A 29 16.32 4.23 -4.77
C GLU A 29 15.97 4.91 -3.44
N SER A 30 14.69 5.16 -3.17
CA SER A 30 14.24 5.82 -1.95
C SER A 30 14.23 4.93 -0.71
N ALA A 31 13.92 3.64 -0.86
CA ALA A 31 13.81 2.70 0.26
C ALA A 31 15.11 1.91 0.49
N GLY A 32 16.05 1.94 -0.46
CA GLY A 32 17.28 1.15 -0.43
C GLY A 32 17.07 -0.36 -0.62
N VAL A 33 15.87 -0.78 -1.03
CA VAL A 33 15.48 -2.18 -1.18
C VAL A 33 14.48 -2.37 -2.32
N ASP A 34 14.62 -3.47 -3.06
CA ASP A 34 13.65 -3.93 -4.05
C ASP A 34 12.74 -4.99 -3.40
N LEU A 35 11.44 -4.71 -3.36
CA LEU A 35 10.44 -5.59 -2.77
C LEU A 35 9.74 -6.49 -3.80
N THR A 36 10.22 -6.55 -5.02
CA THR A 36 9.68 -7.45 -6.05
C THR A 36 9.69 -8.91 -5.56
N GLY A 37 8.57 -9.60 -5.77
CA GLY A 37 8.33 -10.97 -5.31
C GLY A 37 7.89 -11.09 -3.85
N GLN A 38 7.89 -10.01 -3.07
CA GLN A 38 7.45 -10.04 -1.67
C GLN A 38 5.93 -9.88 -1.56
N ASP A 39 5.34 -10.56 -0.56
CA ASP A 39 3.96 -10.36 -0.16
C ASP A 39 3.82 -9.04 0.60
N MET A 40 2.95 -8.15 0.11
CA MET A 40 2.69 -6.86 0.74
C MET A 40 2.05 -7.02 2.12
N LEU A 41 1.30 -8.09 2.36
CA LEU A 41 0.65 -8.33 3.66
C LEU A 41 1.65 -8.77 4.74
N ALA A 42 2.87 -9.16 4.37
CA ALA A 42 3.94 -9.47 5.32
C ALA A 42 4.32 -8.26 6.21
N TYR A 43 4.11 -7.03 5.70
CA TYR A 43 4.39 -5.77 6.41
C TYR A 43 3.24 -5.30 7.31
N VAL A 44 2.14 -6.05 7.34
CA VAL A 44 0.98 -5.81 8.20
C VAL A 44 1.12 -6.69 9.44
N ALA A 45 0.79 -6.12 10.61
CA ALA A 45 0.77 -6.85 11.87
C ALA A 45 -0.09 -8.12 11.73
N PRO A 46 0.36 -9.31 12.22
CA PRO A 46 -0.31 -10.58 11.99
C PRO A 46 -1.82 -10.57 12.27
N GLU A 47 -2.22 -9.95 13.38
CA GLU A 47 -3.61 -9.82 13.82
C GLU A 47 -4.49 -8.95 12.92
N ARG A 48 -3.89 -8.14 12.03
CA ARG A 48 -4.58 -7.27 11.08
C ARG A 48 -4.52 -7.77 9.63
N ARG A 49 -3.76 -8.84 9.36
CA ARG A 49 -3.54 -9.35 7.99
C ARG A 49 -4.83 -9.75 7.29
N ASP A 50 -5.73 -10.45 7.98
CA ASP A 50 -6.97 -10.91 7.37
C ASP A 50 -7.93 -9.75 7.06
N SER A 51 -8.05 -8.79 7.99
CA SER A 51 -8.78 -7.54 7.74
C SER A 51 -8.22 -6.80 6.50
N ARG A 52 -6.89 -6.68 6.42
CA ARG A 52 -6.22 -6.03 5.28
C ARG A 52 -6.39 -6.82 3.97
N ARG A 53 -6.39 -8.15 4.03
CA ARG A 53 -6.62 -9.02 2.88
C ARG A 53 -8.03 -8.81 2.34
N ASN A 54 -9.03 -8.86 3.22
CA ASN A 54 -10.43 -8.65 2.86
C ASN A 54 -10.66 -7.26 2.24
N LEU A 55 -10.01 -6.23 2.76
CA LEU A 55 -10.04 -4.88 2.18
C LEU A 55 -9.57 -4.89 0.72
N PHE A 56 -8.38 -5.44 0.44
CA PHE A 56 -7.83 -5.45 -0.91
C PHE A 56 -8.54 -6.41 -1.86
N GLN A 57 -9.13 -7.50 -1.36
CA GLN A 57 -10.00 -8.37 -2.14
C GLN A 57 -11.28 -7.61 -2.55
N GLY A 58 -11.88 -6.86 -1.63
CA GLY A 58 -13.05 -6.02 -1.92
C GLY A 58 -12.81 -4.97 -3.01
N VAL A 59 -11.60 -4.41 -3.09
CA VAL A 59 -11.17 -3.49 -4.19
C VAL A 59 -11.19 -4.19 -5.56
N GLY A 60 -10.84 -5.47 -5.61
CA GLY A 60 -10.87 -6.28 -6.83
C GLY A 60 -12.28 -6.78 -7.18
N ASP A 61 -13.01 -7.30 -6.20
CA ASP A 61 -14.34 -7.91 -6.37
C ASP A 61 -15.42 -6.87 -6.72
N HIS A 62 -15.27 -5.65 -6.19
CA HIS A 62 -16.10 -4.52 -6.52
C HIS A 62 -15.19 -3.40 -7.01
N PRO A 63 -14.93 -3.31 -8.34
CA PRO A 63 -13.89 -2.45 -8.91
C PRO A 63 -13.97 -1.01 -8.41
N CYS A 64 -13.18 -0.72 -7.38
CA CYS A 64 -13.06 0.57 -6.73
C CYS A 64 -11.59 0.82 -6.42
N GLY A 65 -11.18 2.06 -6.25
CA GLY A 65 -9.89 2.38 -5.69
C GLY A 65 -9.89 2.35 -4.16
N CYS A 66 -8.71 2.38 -3.58
CA CYS A 66 -8.49 2.52 -2.14
C CYS A 66 -7.32 3.47 -1.90
N VAL A 67 -7.49 4.44 -1.01
CA VAL A 67 -6.41 5.29 -0.51
C VAL A 67 -6.23 5.03 0.98
N MET A 68 -4.98 4.90 1.40
CA MET A 68 -4.58 4.63 2.78
C MET A 68 -3.53 5.65 3.20
N VAL A 69 -3.71 6.26 4.36
CA VAL A 69 -2.63 7.01 5.02
C VAL A 69 -2.02 6.07 6.05
N VAL A 70 -0.72 5.84 5.93
CA VAL A 70 0.02 4.94 6.81
C VAL A 70 1.23 5.64 7.40
N ARG A 71 1.64 5.18 8.58
CA ARG A 71 2.88 5.56 9.25
C ARG A 71 3.76 4.35 9.46
N THR A 72 5.06 4.55 9.33
CA THR A 72 6.02 3.58 9.84
C THR A 72 5.96 3.56 11.36
N ASP A 73 5.82 2.37 11.94
CA ASP A 73 6.04 2.16 13.37
C ASP A 73 7.55 2.21 13.61
N SER A 74 8.02 3.36 14.07
CA SER A 74 9.41 3.55 14.50
C SER A 74 9.37 4.25 15.85
N ASP A 75 10.15 3.73 16.81
CA ASP A 75 10.40 4.35 18.12
C ASP A 75 10.95 5.79 18.04
N LEU A 76 11.27 6.26 16.84
CA LEU A 76 11.70 7.62 16.57
C LEU A 76 10.44 8.50 16.51
N GLN A 77 10.44 9.61 17.25
CA GLN A 77 9.36 10.60 17.40
C GLN A 77 8.81 11.21 16.08
N PHE A 78 9.27 10.73 14.93
CA PHE A 78 8.92 11.19 13.58
C PHE A 78 8.70 10.01 12.64
N GLY A 79 7.73 9.14 12.95
CA GLY A 79 7.26 8.13 11.99
C GLY A 79 6.82 8.81 10.69
N GLN A 80 7.43 8.42 9.56
CA GLN A 80 7.13 9.00 8.26
C GLN A 80 5.73 8.58 7.83
N ALA A 81 4.88 9.56 7.55
CA ALA A 81 3.55 9.31 7.00
C ALA A 81 3.61 9.32 5.47
N PHE A 82 2.96 8.35 4.86
CA PHE A 82 2.79 8.31 3.42
C PHE A 82 1.39 7.85 3.05
N GLU A 83 0.91 8.41 1.95
CA GLU A 83 -0.34 8.02 1.31
C GLU A 83 -0.03 6.91 0.31
N MET A 84 -0.79 5.83 0.37
CA MET A 84 -0.79 4.75 -0.61
C MET A 84 -2.12 4.74 -1.33
N THR A 85 -2.10 4.88 -2.65
CA THR A 85 -3.29 4.66 -3.47
C THR A 85 -3.19 3.32 -4.16
N PHE A 86 -4.31 2.64 -4.31
CA PHE A 86 -4.46 1.36 -5.00
C PHE A 86 -5.65 1.48 -5.95
N LEU A 87 -5.45 1.08 -7.19
CA LEU A 87 -6.50 1.03 -8.20
C LEU A 87 -6.54 -0.38 -8.81
N PRO A 88 -7.74 -0.92 -9.09
CA PRO A 88 -7.88 -2.23 -9.69
C PRO A 88 -7.44 -2.15 -11.15
N VAL A 89 -6.74 -3.18 -11.60
CA VAL A 89 -6.33 -3.33 -12.99
C VAL A 89 -7.05 -4.54 -13.55
N SER A 90 -8.01 -4.28 -14.44
CA SER A 90 -8.74 -5.34 -15.13
C SER A 90 -7.79 -6.09 -16.08
N VAL A 91 -7.82 -7.41 -16.01
CA VAL A 91 -6.93 -8.28 -16.78
C VAL A 91 -7.65 -9.49 -17.34
N GLY A 92 -8.82 -9.29 -17.99
CA GLY A 92 -9.57 -10.39 -18.62
C GLY A 92 -9.70 -11.59 -17.68
N ASP A 93 -9.27 -12.77 -18.14
CA ASP A 93 -9.33 -14.04 -17.37
C ASP A 93 -8.14 -14.25 -16.39
N GLY A 94 -7.27 -13.25 -16.21
CA GLY A 94 -6.11 -13.32 -15.33
C GLY A 94 -6.45 -13.14 -13.84
N PRO A 95 -5.50 -13.46 -12.93
CA PRO A 95 -5.68 -13.18 -11.50
C PRO A 95 -5.89 -11.68 -11.27
N PRO A 96 -6.67 -11.26 -10.26
CA PRO A 96 -6.89 -9.83 -10.01
C PRO A 96 -5.59 -9.11 -9.67
N ARG A 97 -5.47 -7.86 -10.13
CA ARG A 97 -4.24 -7.06 -10.00
C ARG A 97 -4.56 -5.65 -9.55
N LEU A 98 -3.59 -5.04 -8.87
CA LEU A 98 -3.68 -3.67 -8.40
C LEU A 98 -2.47 -2.89 -8.91
N ILE A 99 -2.69 -1.66 -9.36
CA ILE A 99 -1.62 -0.66 -9.47
C ILE A 99 -1.64 0.20 -8.23
N GLY A 100 -0.48 0.36 -7.61
CA GLY A 100 -0.32 1.13 -6.39
C GLY A 100 0.61 2.32 -6.61
N THR A 101 0.30 3.43 -5.96
CA THR A 101 1.22 4.57 -5.84
C THR A 101 1.53 4.84 -4.38
N LEU A 102 2.69 5.44 -4.13
CA LEU A 102 3.08 5.95 -2.82
C LEU A 102 3.40 7.43 -2.94
N GLN A 103 2.99 8.22 -1.97
CA GLN A 103 3.34 9.63 -1.88
C GLN A 103 3.65 9.98 -0.43
N TRP A 104 4.80 10.59 -0.20
CA TRP A 104 5.12 11.14 1.11
C TRP A 104 4.09 12.22 1.46
N CYS A 105 3.40 12.02 2.58
CA CYS A 105 2.67 13.11 3.19
C CYS A 105 3.74 14.13 3.59
N LYS A 106 3.64 15.39 3.15
CA LYS A 106 4.58 16.43 3.57
C LYS A 106 4.58 16.48 5.09
N ALA A 107 5.57 15.86 5.71
CA ALA A 107 5.89 16.17 7.08
C ALA A 107 6.33 17.63 7.06
N ARG A 108 5.76 18.45 7.95
CA ARG A 108 6.20 19.84 8.05
C ARG A 108 7.71 19.95 8.30
N ASP A 109 8.37 18.91 8.85
CA ASP A 109 9.78 18.92 9.18
C ASP A 109 10.39 17.49 9.19
N VAL A 110 10.65 16.84 8.04
CA VAL A 110 11.44 15.59 8.01
C VAL A 110 12.60 15.75 7.04
N LEU A 111 13.82 15.63 7.59
CA LEU A 111 15.10 15.92 6.94
C LEU A 111 15.84 14.70 6.39
N ASP A 112 15.26 13.50 6.36
CA ASP A 112 15.98 12.33 5.81
C ASP A 112 15.05 11.34 5.11
N PRO A 113 15.42 10.80 3.92
CA PRO A 113 14.72 9.68 3.31
C PRO A 113 14.85 8.43 4.19
N LEU A 114 13.84 7.57 4.15
CA LEU A 114 13.79 6.23 4.77
C LEU A 114 15.18 5.62 5.04
N SER A 115 15.64 5.65 6.29
CA SER A 115 16.67 4.71 6.73
C SER A 115 15.98 3.36 6.94
N TYR A 116 15.77 2.60 5.86
CA TYR A 116 15.35 1.21 5.98
C TYR A 116 16.43 0.44 6.72
N HIS A 117 16.12 -0.04 7.91
CA HIS A 117 17.02 -0.88 8.67
C HIS A 117 16.64 -2.34 8.45
N PRO A 118 17.45 -3.13 7.70
CA PRO A 118 17.11 -4.52 7.35
C PRO A 118 16.98 -5.46 8.57
N GLN A 119 17.37 -5.00 9.76
CA GLN A 119 17.31 -5.75 11.02
C GLN A 119 16.04 -5.46 11.85
N LYS A 120 15.20 -4.49 11.45
CA LYS A 120 13.92 -4.21 12.13
C LYS A 120 12.76 -4.48 11.17
N GLN A 121 11.80 -5.28 11.62
CA GLN A 121 10.54 -5.44 10.91
C GLN A 121 9.72 -4.15 11.08
N HIS A 122 9.73 -3.31 10.06
CA HIS A 122 8.93 -2.08 10.06
C HIS A 122 7.48 -2.45 9.75
N LEU A 123 6.63 -2.46 10.79
CA LEU A 123 5.19 -2.61 10.61
C LEU A 123 4.58 -1.27 10.18
N LEU A 124 3.57 -1.34 9.32
CA LEU A 124 2.81 -0.18 8.89
C LEU A 124 1.57 -0.02 9.77
N ALA A 125 1.47 1.10 10.48
CA ALA A 125 0.28 1.51 11.18
C ALA A 125 -0.62 2.32 10.24
N VAL A 126 -1.87 1.92 10.09
CA VAL A 126 -2.81 2.62 9.20
C VAL A 126 -3.60 3.65 10.00
N GLU A 127 -3.53 4.91 9.57
CA GLU A 127 -4.22 6.03 10.23
C GLU A 127 -5.60 6.27 9.64
N ASN A 128 -5.71 6.14 8.31
CA ASN A 128 -6.95 6.40 7.60
C ASN A 128 -7.02 5.54 6.34
N THR A 129 -8.24 5.17 5.95
CA THR A 129 -8.52 4.49 4.68
C THR A 129 -9.84 4.96 4.11
N ALA A 130 -9.87 5.21 2.80
CA ALA A 130 -11.08 5.51 2.08
C ALA A 130 -11.12 4.76 0.75
N PHE A 131 -12.32 4.35 0.34
CA PHE A 131 -12.54 3.89 -1.03
C PHE A 131 -12.65 5.07 -1.98
N ILE A 132 -12.23 4.85 -3.22
CA ILE A 132 -12.39 5.78 -4.34
C ILE A 132 -13.35 5.11 -5.32
N ASP A 133 -14.49 5.72 -5.59
CA ASP A 133 -15.36 5.24 -6.66
C ASP A 133 -14.71 5.54 -8.01
N VAL A 134 -14.54 4.51 -8.84
CA VAL A 134 -14.00 4.62 -10.21
C VAL A 134 -15.07 4.37 -11.28
N GLY A 135 -16.35 4.40 -10.90
CA GLY A 135 -17.50 4.28 -11.78
C GLY A 135 -18.40 3.05 -11.52
N ALA A 136 -18.04 2.19 -10.56
CA ALA A 136 -18.80 1.00 -10.19
C ALA A 136 -19.47 1.10 -8.81
N GLY A 137 -19.25 2.20 -8.09
CA GLY A 137 -19.61 2.35 -6.68
C GLY A 137 -18.46 1.99 -5.75
N THR A 138 -18.79 1.83 -4.46
CA THR A 138 -17.84 1.37 -3.44
C THR A 138 -18.42 0.19 -2.67
N PRO A 139 -17.56 -0.73 -2.17
CA PRO A 139 -17.97 -1.78 -1.26
C PRO A 139 -18.63 -1.26 0.02
N ASP A 140 -19.17 -2.19 0.81
CA ASP A 140 -19.60 -1.90 2.17
C ASP A 140 -18.43 -1.34 3.00
N LYS A 141 -18.70 -0.25 3.73
CA LYS A 141 -17.75 0.41 4.63
C LYS A 141 -17.36 -0.48 5.82
N SER A 142 -18.08 -1.56 6.08
CA SER A 142 -17.66 -2.59 7.04
C SER A 142 -16.29 -3.18 6.73
N LEU A 143 -15.85 -3.19 5.45
CA LEU A 143 -14.49 -3.58 5.05
C LEU A 143 -13.40 -2.59 5.49
N LEU A 144 -13.79 -1.38 5.91
CA LEU A 144 -12.88 -0.40 6.52
C LEU A 144 -12.78 -0.59 8.03
N ALA A 145 -13.63 -1.42 8.64
CA ALA A 145 -13.60 -1.68 10.08
C ALA A 145 -12.47 -2.66 10.42
N GLY A 146 -11.71 -2.39 11.49
CA GLY A 146 -10.56 -3.23 11.90
C GLY A 146 -9.21 -2.76 11.37
N GLN A 147 -9.02 -1.44 11.25
CA GLN A 147 -7.78 -0.78 10.85
C GLN A 147 -6.70 -0.84 11.91
#